data_AF-A0A918JL49-F1
#
_entry.id   AF-A0A918JL49-F1
#
_cell.length_a   1.000
_cell.length_b   1.000
_cell.length_c   1.000
_cell.angle_alpha   90.00
_cell.angle_beta   90.00
_cell.angle_gamma   90.00
#
_symmetry.space_group_name_H-M   'P 1'
#
loop_
_entity.id
_entity.type
_entity.pdbx_description
1 polymer ?
#
loop_
_entity_poly.entity_id
_entity_poly.type
_entity_poly.pdbx_seq_one_letter_code
_entity_poly.pdbx_strand_id
1 'polypeptide(L)'
;MFATYTIMLLALFSIGITLYTRKMNENDKPIIFVWGNSACMVGIVILTAVSQFNTSTDDKAYKQAVLDLGVLARVNEFIIPIFDNYAEITNNFTPIKNYIYQEQTKSTNPDVVTLIERQQNRIREQESFQVANQALDNLKSIAAEVQSLHMQYGDKVPKEVLEWAGVVSEIKLENMDIYFDPYAREGDSPSESVLSFFELSGKAFGVSIGRAKKASETINSIAK
;
A
#
# COMPACT_ATOMS: atom_id res chain seq x y z
N MET A 1 -5.27 21.23 23.76
CA MET A 1 -5.03 22.46 24.56
C MET A 1 -6.30 23.07 25.15
N PHE A 2 -7.35 23.33 24.35
CA PHE A 2 -8.59 23.95 24.85
C PHE A 2 -9.25 23.18 26.03
N ALA A 3 -9.47 21.87 25.88
CA ALA A 3 -10.07 21.04 26.92
C ALA A 3 -9.27 21.04 28.25
N THR A 4 -7.95 21.08 28.18
CA THR A 4 -7.06 21.12 29.34
C THR A 4 -7.23 22.41 30.13
N TYR A 5 -7.32 23.56 29.44
CA TYR A 5 -7.58 24.86 30.08
C TYR A 5 -9.00 24.95 30.65
N THR A 6 -10.00 24.39 29.96
CA THR A 6 -11.40 24.37 30.43
C THR A 6 -11.56 23.49 31.67
N ILE A 7 -10.90 22.32 31.73
CA ILE A 7 -10.87 21.46 32.91
C ILE A 7 -10.20 22.19 34.08
N MET A 8 -9.07 22.87 33.83
CA MET A 8 -8.36 23.61 34.86
C MET A 8 -9.19 24.78 35.41
N LEU A 9 -9.91 25.51 34.55
CA LEU A 9 -10.84 26.57 34.95
C LEU A 9 -12.01 26.04 35.78
N LEU A 10 -12.63 24.93 35.37
CA LEU A 10 -13.73 24.29 36.12
C LEU A 10 -13.25 23.77 37.48
N ALA A 11 -12.03 23.22 37.55
CA ALA A 11 -11.43 22.76 38.79
C ALA A 11 -11.13 23.92 39.75
N LEU A 12 -10.55 25.02 39.25
CA LEU A 12 -10.31 26.23 40.04
C LEU A 12 -11.62 26.86 40.55
N PHE A 13 -12.66 26.88 39.70
CA PHE A 13 -13.98 27.37 40.08
C PHE A 13 -14.65 26.49 41.15
N SER A 14 -14.57 25.17 41.00
CA SER A 14 -15.04 24.19 41.99
C SER A 14 -14.32 24.33 43.33
N ILE A 15 -12.99 24.48 43.33
CA ILE A 15 -12.18 24.72 44.53
C ILE A 15 -12.56 26.06 45.17
N GLY A 16 -12.75 27.11 44.38
CA GLY A 16 -13.20 28.43 44.86
C GLY A 16 -14.56 28.38 45.55
N ILE A 17 -15.55 27.70 44.94
CA ILE A 17 -16.86 27.47 45.54
C ILE A 17 -16.74 26.67 46.84
N THR A 18 -15.90 25.62 46.86
CA THR A 18 -15.69 24.77 48.03
C THR A 18 -15.05 25.53 49.19
N LEU A 19 -14.04 26.37 48.91
CA LEU A 19 -13.39 27.21 49.92
C LEU A 19 -14.31 28.31 50.45
N TYR A 20 -15.14 28.90 49.59
CA TYR A 20 -16.12 29.92 49.98
C TYR A 20 -17.24 29.34 50.85
N THR A 21 -17.83 28.22 50.43
CA THR A 21 -18.90 27.53 51.18
C THR A 21 -18.40 26.92 52.50
N ARG A 22 -17.11 26.58 52.62
CA ARG A 22 -16.49 26.11 53.87
C ARG A 22 -16.46 27.17 54.98
N LYS A 23 -16.53 28.45 54.64
CA LYS A 23 -16.56 29.58 55.60
C LYS A 23 -17.99 29.96 56.04
N MET A 24 -19.02 29.33 55.48
CA MET A 24 -20.43 29.60 55.80
C MET A 24 -20.99 28.61 56.80
N ASN A 25 -21.87 29.08 57.69
CA ASN A 25 -22.63 28.24 58.62
C ASN A 25 -23.52 27.26 57.85
N GLU A 26 -23.68 26.04 58.36
CA GLU A 26 -24.39 24.97 57.63
C GLU A 26 -25.84 25.31 57.27
N ASN A 27 -26.51 26.13 58.06
CA ASN A 27 -27.89 26.57 57.83
C ASN A 27 -28.02 27.68 56.78
N ASP A 28 -26.92 28.35 56.38
CA ASP A 28 -26.92 29.46 55.42
C ASP A 28 -26.31 29.08 54.06
N LYS A 29 -25.89 27.82 53.88
CA LYS A 29 -25.27 27.34 52.62
C LYS A 29 -26.30 27.39 51.50
N PRO A 30 -26.13 28.27 50.49
CA PRO A 30 -27.11 28.38 49.43
C PRO A 30 -27.02 27.13 48.55
N ILE A 31 -28.14 26.42 48.42
CA ILE A 31 -28.28 25.19 47.62
C ILE A 31 -27.64 25.35 46.23
N ILE A 32 -27.78 26.53 45.61
CA ILE A 32 -27.23 26.84 44.29
C ILE A 32 -25.71 26.63 44.16
N PHE A 33 -24.92 26.83 45.24
CA PHE A 33 -23.48 26.58 45.22
C PHE A 33 -23.13 25.09 45.26
N VAL A 34 -23.93 24.27 45.95
CA VAL A 34 -23.76 22.81 45.98
C VAL A 34 -24.08 22.20 44.60
N TRP A 35 -25.15 22.69 43.96
CA TRP A 35 -25.50 22.29 42.60
C TRP A 35 -24.47 22.78 41.56
N GLY A 36 -23.97 24.01 41.71
CA GLY A 36 -22.91 24.55 40.85
C GLY A 36 -21.60 23.76 40.95
N ASN A 37 -21.20 23.33 42.15
CA ASN A 37 -20.03 22.50 42.35
C ASN A 37 -20.21 21.09 41.75
N SER A 38 -21.39 20.50 41.94
CA SER A 38 -21.74 19.19 41.36
C SER A 38 -21.74 19.23 39.83
N ALA A 39 -22.29 20.29 39.22
CA ALA A 39 -22.26 20.49 37.77
C ALA A 39 -20.83 20.66 37.23
N CYS A 40 -19.95 21.36 37.95
CA CYS A 40 -18.54 21.49 37.58
C CYS A 40 -17.81 20.14 37.61
N MET A 41 -18.04 19.32 38.64
CA MET A 41 -17.44 17.98 38.76
C MET A 41 -17.92 17.05 37.64
N VAL A 42 -19.21 17.04 37.33
CA VAL A 42 -19.76 16.28 36.19
C VAL A 42 -19.16 16.76 34.87
N GLY A 43 -19.04 18.07 34.68
CA GLY A 43 -18.39 18.66 33.50
C GLY A 43 -16.92 18.25 33.35
N ILE A 44 -16.16 18.22 34.45
CA ILE A 44 -14.76 17.75 34.46
C ILE A 44 -14.69 16.28 34.05
N VAL A 45 -15.55 15.41 34.61
CA VAL A 45 -15.56 13.97 34.27
C VAL A 45 -15.88 13.77 32.78
N ILE A 46 -16.88 14.46 32.23
CA ILE A 46 -17.24 14.37 30.81
C ILE A 46 -16.10 14.89 29.93
N LEU A 47 -15.54 16.06 30.22
CA LEU A 47 -14.43 16.63 29.44
C LEU A 47 -13.18 15.76 29.51
N THR A 48 -12.91 15.15 30.66
CA THR A 48 -11.79 14.21 30.84
C THR A 48 -12.03 12.94 30.03
N ALA A 49 -13.25 12.38 30.05
CA ALA A 49 -13.62 11.21 29.25
C ALA A 49 -13.50 11.49 27.74
N VAL A 50 -13.99 12.65 27.27
CA VAL A 50 -13.85 13.08 25.87
C VAL A 50 -12.38 13.31 25.50
N SER A 51 -11.60 13.94 26.39
CA SER A 51 -10.17 14.14 26.18
C SER A 51 -9.42 12.81 26.09
N GLN A 52 -9.66 11.87 27.01
CA GLN A 52 -9.05 10.53 26.98
C GLN A 52 -9.49 9.75 25.74
N PHE A 53 -10.75 9.87 25.33
CA PHE A 53 -11.27 9.23 24.12
C PHE A 53 -10.59 9.78 22.86
N ASN A 54 -10.44 11.10 22.74
CA ASN A 54 -9.75 11.73 21.61
C ASN A 54 -8.27 11.33 21.58
N THR A 55 -7.55 11.43 22.70
CA THR A 55 -6.13 11.02 22.76
C THR A 55 -5.95 9.53 22.43
N SER A 56 -6.86 8.66 22.88
CA SER A 56 -6.82 7.23 22.55
C SER A 56 -7.11 6.96 21.07
N THR A 57 -8.01 7.74 20.47
CA THR A 57 -8.35 7.64 19.05
C THR A 57 -7.21 8.14 18.18
N ASP A 58 -6.60 9.27 18.55
CA ASP A 58 -5.45 9.86 17.85
C ASP A 58 -4.22 8.95 17.92
N ASP A 59 -3.92 8.35 19.08
CA ASP A 59 -2.80 7.40 19.25
C ASP A 59 -3.00 6.13 18.39
N LYS A 60 -4.23 5.60 18.34
CA LYS A 60 -4.56 4.47 17.46
C LYS A 60 -4.44 4.83 15.98
N ALA A 61 -4.97 6.00 15.59
CA ALA A 61 -4.90 6.48 14.22
C ALA A 61 -3.45 6.73 13.78
N TYR A 62 -2.62 7.30 14.66
CA TYR A 62 -1.20 7.50 14.43
C TYR A 62 -0.46 6.17 14.25
N LYS A 63 -0.61 5.22 15.18
CA LYS A 63 0.02 3.89 15.08
C LYS A 63 -0.39 3.17 13.80
N GLN A 64 -1.66 3.29 13.42
CA GLN A 64 -2.16 2.71 12.18
C GLN A 64 -1.53 3.36 10.96
N ALA A 65 -1.47 4.69 10.91
CA ALA A 65 -0.87 5.42 9.80
C ALA A 65 0.63 5.14 9.66
N VAL A 66 1.36 4.98 10.78
CA VAL A 66 2.77 4.58 10.78
C VAL A 66 2.96 3.18 10.22
N LEU A 67 2.12 2.21 10.64
CA LEU A 67 2.15 0.86 10.10
C LEU A 67 1.85 0.87 8.59
N ASP A 68 0.80 1.58 8.18
CA ASP A 68 0.39 1.69 6.78
C ASP A 68 1.51 2.31 5.94
N LEU A 69 2.14 3.39 6.41
CA LEU A 69 3.26 4.03 5.74
C LEU A 69 4.46 3.08 5.63
N GLY A 70 4.77 2.32 6.67
CA GLY A 70 5.87 1.36 6.68
C GLY A 70 5.68 0.23 5.65
N VAL A 71 4.46 -0.33 5.57
CA VAL A 71 4.14 -1.37 4.57
C VAL A 71 4.18 -0.80 3.15
N LEU A 72 3.59 0.38 2.94
CA LEU A 72 3.54 1.02 1.62
C LEU A 72 4.92 1.49 1.15
N ALA A 73 5.81 1.89 2.07
CA ALA A 73 7.19 2.22 1.73
C ALA A 73 7.93 0.99 1.16
N ARG A 74 7.80 -0.18 1.81
CA ARG A 74 8.38 -1.43 1.33
C ARG A 74 7.82 -1.84 -0.04
N VAL A 75 6.51 -1.68 -0.26
CA VAL A 75 5.91 -1.91 -1.59
C VAL A 75 6.48 -0.94 -2.63
N ASN A 76 6.67 0.33 -2.27
CA ASN A 76 7.17 1.35 -3.17
C ASN A 76 8.67 1.20 -3.51
N GLU A 77 9.46 0.54 -2.66
CA GLU A 77 10.86 0.19 -2.95
C GLU A 77 10.98 -0.67 -4.22
N PHE A 78 9.96 -1.48 -4.54
CA PHE A 78 9.95 -2.34 -5.72
C PHE A 78 9.66 -1.61 -7.04
N ILE A 79 9.20 -0.35 -7.01
CA ILE A 79 8.78 0.37 -8.21
C ILE A 79 9.91 0.47 -9.24
N ILE A 80 11.10 0.90 -8.80
CA ILE A 80 12.26 1.05 -9.70
C ILE A 80 12.68 -0.32 -10.26
N PRO A 81 12.94 -1.35 -9.43
CA PRO A 81 13.24 -2.69 -9.93
C PRO A 81 12.21 -3.23 -10.94
N ILE A 82 10.92 -2.99 -10.72
CA ILE A 82 9.88 -3.46 -11.66
C ILE A 82 10.04 -2.80 -13.03
N PHE A 83 10.22 -1.48 -13.08
CA PHE A 83 10.41 -0.77 -14.34
C PHE A 83 11.73 -1.14 -15.02
N ASP A 84 12.79 -1.36 -14.25
CA ASP A 84 14.08 -1.81 -14.78
C ASP A 84 13.95 -3.19 -15.43
N ASN A 85 13.36 -4.17 -14.73
CA ASN A 85 13.12 -5.51 -15.29
C ASN A 85 12.19 -5.46 -16.51
N TYR A 86 11.17 -4.59 -16.49
CA TYR A 86 10.29 -4.37 -17.64
C TYR A 86 11.08 -3.89 -18.87
N ALA A 87 11.96 -2.90 -18.67
CA ALA A 87 12.80 -2.37 -19.73
C ALA A 87 13.80 -3.42 -20.24
N GLU A 88 14.40 -4.22 -19.34
CA GLU A 88 15.30 -5.31 -19.70
C GLU A 88 14.60 -6.36 -20.57
N ILE A 89 13.38 -6.79 -20.22
CA ILE A 89 12.59 -7.72 -21.03
C ILE A 89 12.32 -7.12 -22.41
N THR A 90 11.83 -5.87 -22.44
CA THR A 90 11.41 -5.21 -23.69
C THR A 90 12.60 -5.00 -24.64
N ASN A 91 13.74 -4.54 -24.13
CA ASN A 91 14.95 -4.30 -24.91
C ASN A 91 15.57 -5.60 -25.45
N ASN A 92 15.32 -6.73 -24.78
CA ASN A 92 15.83 -8.03 -25.14
C ASN A 92 14.72 -8.99 -25.64
N PHE A 93 13.61 -8.45 -26.15
CA PHE A 93 12.43 -9.24 -26.47
C PHE A 93 12.55 -10.09 -27.75
N THR A 94 13.39 -9.69 -28.71
CA THR A 94 13.52 -10.38 -30.01
C THR A 94 13.88 -11.87 -29.90
N PRO A 95 14.91 -12.27 -29.13
CA PRO A 95 15.18 -13.69 -28.85
C PRO A 95 14.01 -14.43 -28.20
N ILE A 96 13.30 -13.81 -27.25
CA ILE A 96 12.11 -14.40 -26.60
C ILE A 96 11.03 -14.67 -27.64
N LYS A 97 10.72 -13.70 -28.50
CA LYS A 97 9.76 -13.85 -29.59
C LYS A 97 10.12 -15.01 -30.53
N ASN A 98 11.40 -15.11 -30.91
CA ASN A 98 11.89 -16.22 -31.73
C ASN A 98 11.73 -17.56 -31.01
N TYR A 99 11.99 -17.62 -29.71
CA TYR A 99 11.78 -18.82 -28.90
C TYR A 99 10.30 -19.24 -28.87
N ILE A 100 9.38 -18.29 -28.60
CA ILE A 100 7.93 -18.53 -28.56
C ILE A 100 7.44 -19.04 -29.91
N TYR A 101 7.87 -18.43 -31.02
CA TYR A 101 7.53 -18.88 -32.37
C TYR A 101 7.95 -20.32 -32.64
N GLN A 102 9.14 -20.71 -32.16
CA GLN A 102 9.65 -22.07 -32.30
C GLN A 102 8.85 -23.07 -31.45
N GLU A 103 8.43 -22.70 -30.24
CA GLU A 103 7.52 -23.53 -29.42
C GLU A 103 6.16 -23.75 -30.12
N GLN A 104 5.59 -22.71 -30.73
CA GLN A 104 4.35 -22.81 -31.51
C GLN A 104 4.54 -23.67 -32.78
N THR A 105 5.70 -23.60 -33.41
CA THR A 105 6.02 -24.43 -34.59
C THR A 105 6.18 -25.90 -34.20
N LYS A 106 6.78 -26.17 -33.03
CA LYS A 106 6.96 -27.51 -32.48
C LYS A 106 5.62 -28.22 -32.21
N SER A 107 4.64 -27.49 -31.68
CA SER A 107 3.32 -28.04 -31.39
C SER A 107 2.50 -28.36 -32.65
N THR A 108 2.76 -27.65 -33.75
CA THR A 108 2.05 -27.82 -35.02
C THR A 108 2.71 -28.80 -35.99
N ASN A 109 4.03 -29.03 -35.88
CA ASN A 109 4.78 -29.90 -36.79
C ASN A 109 5.73 -30.85 -36.03
N PRO A 110 5.25 -32.04 -35.60
CA PRO A 110 6.04 -32.97 -34.78
C PRO A 110 7.27 -33.56 -35.51
N ASP A 111 7.26 -33.62 -36.84
CA ASP A 111 8.35 -34.22 -37.64
C ASP A 111 9.64 -33.36 -37.65
N VAL A 112 9.54 -32.07 -37.31
CA VAL A 112 10.69 -31.12 -37.28
C VAL A 112 11.18 -30.82 -35.87
N VAL A 113 10.66 -31.49 -34.84
CA VAL A 113 10.98 -31.27 -33.42
C VAL A 113 12.48 -31.23 -33.15
N THR A 114 13.24 -32.20 -33.66
CA THR A 114 14.69 -32.28 -33.39
C THR A 114 15.48 -31.12 -34.00
N LEU A 115 15.02 -30.57 -35.13
CA LEU A 115 15.63 -29.39 -35.75
C LEU A 115 15.31 -28.13 -34.93
N ILE A 116 14.05 -28.00 -34.51
CA ILE A 116 13.55 -26.89 -33.70
C ILE A 116 14.27 -26.84 -32.35
N GLU A 117 14.43 -27.98 -31.67
CA GLU A 117 15.12 -28.06 -30.37
C GLU A 117 16.58 -27.57 -30.45
N ARG A 118 17.29 -27.90 -31.54
CA ARG A 118 18.66 -27.38 -31.76
C ARG A 118 18.67 -25.86 -31.94
N GLN A 119 17.69 -25.30 -32.63
CA GLN A 119 17.58 -23.84 -32.80
C GLN A 119 17.21 -23.15 -31.49
N GLN A 120 16.29 -23.72 -30.71
CA GLN A 120 15.92 -23.20 -29.39
C GLN A 120 17.09 -23.20 -28.42
N ASN A 121 17.91 -24.26 -28.39
CA ASN A 121 19.10 -24.29 -27.53
C ASN A 121 20.06 -23.14 -27.87
N ARG A 122 20.27 -22.86 -29.15
CA ARG A 122 21.07 -21.70 -29.59
C ARG A 122 20.46 -20.37 -29.19
N ILE A 123 19.12 -20.25 -29.18
CA ILE A 123 18.43 -19.04 -28.71
C ILE A 123 18.63 -18.88 -27.20
N ARG A 124 18.50 -19.95 -26.42
CA ARG A 124 18.69 -19.94 -24.96
C ARG A 124 20.13 -19.61 -24.53
N GLU A 125 21.10 -19.89 -25.38
CA GLU A 125 22.51 -19.52 -25.18
C GLU A 125 22.79 -18.02 -25.44
N GLN A 126 21.85 -17.28 -26.03
CA GLN A 126 22.02 -15.84 -26.27
C GLN A 126 21.93 -15.07 -24.95
N GLU A 127 22.89 -14.17 -24.73
CA GLU A 127 22.93 -13.29 -23.55
C GLU A 127 21.61 -12.51 -23.38
N SER A 128 21.08 -11.95 -24.46
CA SER A 128 19.81 -11.22 -24.46
C SER A 128 18.62 -12.10 -24.03
N PHE A 129 18.57 -13.37 -24.44
CA PHE A 129 17.55 -14.30 -23.95
C PHE A 129 17.69 -14.52 -22.44
N GLN A 130 18.91 -14.71 -21.94
CA GLN A 130 19.18 -14.95 -20.53
C GLN A 130 18.83 -13.72 -19.67
N VAL A 131 19.16 -12.51 -20.14
CA VAL A 131 18.80 -11.25 -19.48
C VAL A 131 17.29 -11.11 -19.39
N ALA A 132 16.55 -11.29 -20.49
CA ALA A 132 15.09 -11.20 -20.47
C ALA A 132 14.45 -12.27 -19.57
N ASN A 133 14.95 -13.51 -19.59
CA ASN A 133 14.45 -14.56 -18.71
C ASN A 133 14.74 -14.27 -17.23
N GLN A 134 15.95 -13.82 -16.91
CA GLN A 134 16.30 -13.43 -15.54
C GLN A 134 15.44 -12.26 -15.05
N ALA A 135 15.16 -11.28 -15.90
CA ALA A 135 14.29 -10.16 -15.57
C ALA A 135 12.84 -10.61 -15.28
N LEU A 136 12.32 -11.61 -16.00
CA LEU A 136 11.03 -12.23 -15.67
C LEU A 136 11.08 -12.93 -14.30
N ASP A 137 12.14 -13.69 -14.02
CA ASP A 137 12.30 -14.38 -12.74
C ASP A 137 12.41 -13.37 -11.57
N ASN A 138 13.09 -12.25 -11.77
CA ASN A 138 13.16 -11.15 -10.81
C ASN A 138 11.77 -10.52 -10.57
N LEU A 139 10.98 -10.27 -11.63
CA LEU A 139 9.61 -9.78 -11.49
C LEU A 139 8.74 -10.74 -10.67
N LYS A 140 8.86 -12.05 -10.90
CA LYS A 140 8.16 -13.07 -10.13
C LYS A 140 8.60 -13.11 -8.67
N SER A 141 9.89 -12.92 -8.40
CA SER A 141 10.40 -12.80 -7.02
C SER A 141 9.74 -11.61 -6.32
N ILE A 142 9.68 -10.45 -6.97
CA ILE A 142 9.02 -9.25 -6.44
C ILE A 142 7.53 -9.52 -6.20
N ALA A 143 6.84 -10.18 -7.13
CA ALA A 143 5.43 -10.54 -6.97
C ALA A 143 5.22 -11.47 -5.76
N ALA A 144 6.09 -12.45 -5.54
CA ALA A 144 6.06 -13.31 -4.36
C ALA A 144 6.32 -12.53 -3.06
N GLU A 145 7.23 -11.56 -3.07
CA GLU A 145 7.48 -10.68 -1.93
C GLU A 145 6.27 -9.81 -1.60
N VAL A 146 5.58 -9.24 -2.60
CA VAL A 146 4.32 -8.51 -2.43
C VAL A 146 3.24 -9.40 -1.81
N GLN A 147 3.09 -10.63 -2.30
CA GLN A 147 2.13 -11.59 -1.73
C GLN A 147 2.49 -11.95 -0.28
N SER A 148 3.78 -12.09 0.04
CA SER A 148 4.26 -12.31 1.41
C SER A 148 3.95 -11.13 2.32
N LEU A 149 4.12 -9.89 1.85
CA LEU A 149 3.71 -8.68 2.59
C LEU A 149 2.20 -8.69 2.86
N HIS A 150 1.38 -9.15 1.92
CA HIS A 150 -0.06 -9.28 2.15
C HIS A 150 -0.41 -10.36 3.17
N MET A 151 0.29 -11.51 3.16
CA MET A 151 0.10 -12.53 4.20
C MET A 151 0.44 -12.00 5.60
N GLN A 152 1.44 -11.11 5.70
CA GLN A 152 1.87 -10.52 6.97
C GLN A 152 0.99 -9.37 7.45
N TYR A 153 0.56 -8.49 6.52
CA TYR A 153 -0.07 -7.21 6.85
C TYR A 153 -1.50 -7.05 6.31
N GLY A 154 -2.05 -8.03 5.59
CA GLY A 154 -3.42 -8.03 5.08
C GLY A 154 -3.71 -6.86 4.13
N ASP A 155 -4.85 -6.20 4.36
CA ASP A 155 -5.40 -5.11 3.53
C ASP A 155 -4.55 -3.82 3.49
N LYS A 156 -3.40 -3.83 4.16
CA LYS A 156 -2.42 -2.74 4.10
C LYS A 156 -1.69 -2.72 2.76
N VAL A 157 -1.50 -3.88 2.14
CA VAL A 157 -1.10 -3.94 0.73
C VAL A 157 -2.30 -3.58 -0.15
N PRO A 158 -2.18 -2.62 -1.09
CA PRO A 158 -3.29 -2.28 -1.98
C PRO A 158 -3.72 -3.46 -2.86
N LYS A 159 -5.02 -3.57 -3.12
CA LYS A 159 -5.58 -4.67 -3.92
C LYS A 159 -5.03 -4.67 -5.34
N GLU A 160 -4.82 -3.48 -5.90
CA GLU A 160 -4.25 -3.30 -7.24
C GLU A 160 -2.82 -3.83 -7.34
N VAL A 161 -2.03 -3.67 -6.27
CA VAL A 161 -0.67 -4.23 -6.20
C VAL A 161 -0.72 -5.76 -6.09
N LEU A 162 -1.72 -6.30 -5.40
CA LEU A 162 -1.92 -7.75 -5.32
C LEU A 162 -2.42 -8.36 -6.62
N GLU A 163 -3.31 -7.67 -7.32
CA GLU A 163 -3.79 -8.05 -8.65
C GLU A 163 -2.62 -8.08 -9.64
N TRP A 164 -1.80 -7.02 -9.65
CA TRP A 164 -0.56 -6.98 -10.43
C TRP A 164 0.37 -8.16 -10.09
N ALA A 165 0.61 -8.43 -8.81
CA ALA A 165 1.46 -9.55 -8.39
C ALA A 165 0.86 -10.91 -8.80
N GLY A 166 -0.45 -11.05 -8.75
CA GLY A 166 -1.17 -12.24 -9.23
C GLY A 166 -0.91 -12.48 -10.72
N VAL A 167 -1.10 -11.46 -11.56
CA VAL A 167 -0.85 -11.54 -13.00
C VAL A 167 0.61 -11.91 -13.27
N VAL A 168 1.58 -11.19 -12.67
CA VAL A 168 3.02 -11.45 -12.87
C VAL A 168 3.43 -12.86 -12.48
N SER A 169 2.85 -13.41 -11.40
CA SER A 169 3.17 -14.77 -10.94
C SER A 169 2.78 -15.84 -11.96
N GLU A 170 1.75 -15.58 -12.77
CA GLU A 170 1.22 -16.53 -13.75
C GLU A 170 1.88 -16.42 -15.13
N ILE A 171 2.66 -15.36 -15.38
CA ILE A 171 3.38 -15.19 -16.65
C ILE A 171 4.37 -16.34 -16.81
N LYS A 172 4.36 -16.98 -17.96
CA LYS A 172 5.33 -17.99 -18.36
C LYS A 172 6.15 -17.49 -19.52
N LEU A 173 7.26 -18.15 -19.80
CA LEU A 173 8.12 -17.73 -20.91
C LEU A 173 7.40 -17.88 -22.26
N GLU A 174 6.49 -18.86 -22.37
CA GLU A 174 5.74 -19.16 -23.60
C GLU A 174 4.65 -18.13 -23.93
N ASN A 175 4.27 -17.27 -22.99
CA ASN A 175 3.22 -16.25 -23.18
C ASN A 175 3.70 -14.83 -22.85
N MET A 176 5.02 -14.60 -22.80
CA MET A 176 5.57 -13.26 -22.56
C MET A 176 5.18 -12.24 -23.63
N ASP A 177 4.89 -12.69 -24.85
CA ASP A 177 4.45 -11.85 -25.96
C ASP A 177 3.11 -11.15 -25.70
N ILE A 178 2.24 -11.77 -24.91
CA ILE A 178 0.96 -11.17 -24.50
C ILE A 178 1.17 -9.90 -23.65
N TYR A 179 2.24 -9.86 -22.86
CA TYR A 179 2.45 -8.82 -21.84
C TYR A 179 3.56 -7.82 -22.20
N PHE A 180 4.58 -8.26 -22.93
CA PHE A 180 5.83 -7.50 -23.11
C PHE A 180 6.23 -7.26 -24.56
N ASP A 181 5.53 -7.79 -25.58
CA ASP A 181 5.92 -7.57 -26.98
C ASP A 181 5.70 -6.09 -27.36
N PRO A 182 6.77 -5.28 -27.54
CA PRO A 182 6.61 -3.87 -27.88
C PRO A 182 6.10 -3.67 -29.31
N TYR A 183 6.07 -4.73 -30.12
CA TYR A 183 5.63 -4.72 -31.50
C TYR A 183 4.28 -5.42 -31.70
N ALA A 184 3.63 -5.90 -30.63
CA ALA A 184 2.29 -6.46 -30.75
C ALA A 184 1.29 -5.35 -31.11
N ARG A 185 0.56 -5.54 -32.22
CA ARG A 185 -0.40 -4.57 -32.75
C ARG A 185 -1.71 -5.23 -33.15
N GLU A 186 -2.79 -4.53 -32.91
CA GLU A 186 -4.15 -4.86 -33.34
C GLU A 186 -4.63 -3.77 -34.31
N GLY A 187 -4.41 -4.02 -35.61
CA GLY A 187 -4.59 -3.00 -36.64
C GLY A 187 -3.59 -1.86 -36.46
N ASP A 188 -4.10 -0.63 -36.25
CA ASP A 188 -3.28 0.57 -36.11
C ASP A 188 -2.81 0.83 -34.66
N SER A 189 -3.35 0.10 -33.67
CA SER A 189 -3.09 0.30 -32.25
C SER A 189 -2.14 -0.76 -31.66
N PRO A 190 -1.39 -0.46 -30.58
CA PRO A 190 -0.70 -1.50 -29.80
C PRO A 190 -1.71 -2.52 -29.24
N SER A 191 -1.24 -3.75 -28.99
CA SER A 191 -2.06 -4.82 -28.42
C SER A 191 -2.75 -4.39 -27.12
N GLU A 192 -4.06 -4.66 -27.01
CA GLU A 192 -4.84 -4.35 -25.81
C GLU A 192 -4.29 -5.06 -24.57
N SER A 193 -3.76 -6.27 -24.74
CA SER A 193 -3.19 -7.06 -23.64
C SER A 193 -1.94 -6.40 -23.02
N VAL A 194 -1.05 -5.89 -23.88
CA VAL A 194 0.18 -5.20 -23.47
C VAL A 194 -0.19 -3.90 -22.79
N LEU A 195 -1.08 -3.10 -23.38
CA LEU A 195 -1.57 -1.85 -22.80
C LEU A 195 -2.24 -2.07 -21.44
N SER A 196 -3.10 -3.07 -21.33
CA SER A 196 -3.79 -3.42 -20.08
C SER A 196 -2.81 -3.79 -18.98
N PHE A 197 -1.74 -4.52 -19.31
CA PHE A 197 -0.71 -4.87 -18.33
C PHE A 197 0.09 -3.65 -17.85
N PHE A 198 0.42 -2.72 -18.75
CA PHE A 198 1.03 -1.44 -18.38
C PHE A 198 0.11 -0.59 -17.51
N GLU A 199 -1.17 -0.49 -17.87
CA GLU A 199 -2.16 0.26 -17.08
C GLU A 199 -2.33 -0.33 -15.69
N LEU A 200 -2.39 -1.67 -15.58
CA LEU A 200 -2.44 -2.37 -14.30
C LEU A 200 -1.21 -2.03 -13.44
N SER A 201 -0.02 -2.09 -14.04
CA SER A 201 1.24 -1.73 -13.35
C SER A 201 1.23 -0.28 -12.88
N GLY A 202 0.87 0.67 -13.76
CA GLY A 202 0.78 2.09 -13.41
C GLY A 202 -0.25 2.37 -12.32
N LYS A 203 -1.41 1.72 -12.38
CA LYS A 203 -2.48 1.84 -11.38
C LYS A 203 -2.05 1.28 -10.02
N ALA A 204 -1.44 0.10 -10.00
CA ALA A 204 -0.96 -0.55 -8.78
C ALA A 204 -0.03 0.37 -7.98
N PHE A 205 1.00 0.89 -8.63
CA PHE A 205 2.00 1.72 -7.95
C PHE A 205 1.51 3.15 -7.73
N GLY A 206 0.67 3.68 -8.62
CA GLY A 206 -0.01 4.96 -8.40
C GLY A 206 -0.90 4.96 -7.15
N VAL A 207 -1.67 3.89 -6.92
CA VAL A 207 -2.47 3.72 -5.71
C VAL A 207 -1.59 3.57 -4.48
N SER A 208 -0.50 2.80 -4.55
CA SER A 208 0.43 2.62 -3.43
C SER A 208 1.07 3.96 -2.99
N ILE A 209 1.57 4.76 -3.94
CA ILE A 209 2.11 6.10 -3.67
C ILE A 209 1.03 7.02 -3.09
N GLY A 210 -0.18 7.02 -3.67
CA GLY A 210 -1.29 7.84 -3.20
C GLY A 210 -1.71 7.51 -1.76
N ARG A 211 -1.74 6.22 -1.40
CA ARG A 211 -2.02 5.79 -0.02
C ARG A 211 -0.88 6.15 0.93
N ALA A 212 0.38 6.03 0.50
CA ALA A 212 1.54 6.40 1.32
C ALA A 212 1.53 7.90 1.65
N LYS A 213 1.20 8.75 0.66
CA LYS A 213 1.02 10.19 0.87
C LYS A 213 -0.06 10.49 1.91
N LYS A 214 -1.23 9.87 1.80
CA LYS A 214 -2.33 10.04 2.79
C LYS A 214 -1.93 9.60 4.20
N ALA A 215 -1.21 8.48 4.33
CA ALA A 215 -0.71 8.01 5.62
C ALA A 215 0.28 9.02 6.23
N SER A 216 1.20 9.55 5.42
CA SER A 216 2.14 10.60 5.84
C SER A 216 1.44 11.90 6.25
N GLU A 217 0.43 12.34 5.50
CA GLU A 217 -0.39 13.51 5.84
C GLU A 217 -1.13 13.32 7.18
N THR A 218 -1.65 12.12 7.43
CA THR A 218 -2.31 11.77 8.70
C THR A 218 -1.34 11.87 9.87
N ILE A 219 -0.15 11.28 9.76
CA ILE A 219 0.92 11.36 10.77
C ILE A 219 1.25 12.83 11.07
N ASN A 220 1.46 13.64 10.03
CA ASN A 220 1.80 15.06 10.17
C ASN A 220 0.67 15.90 10.77
N SER A 221 -0.60 15.52 10.57
CA SER A 221 -1.75 16.22 11.17
C SER A 221 -1.92 15.94 12.65
N ILE A 222 -1.58 14.73 13.11
CA ILE A 222 -1.71 14.30 14.51
C ILE A 222 -0.48 14.74 15.34
N ALA A 223 0.69 14.84 14.70
CA ALA A 223 1.92 15.26 15.35
C ALA A 223 2.04 16.77 15.63
N LYS A 224 1.10 17.59 15.12
CA LYS A 224 1.03 19.05 15.32
C LYS A 224 0.10 19.42 16.47
#